data_AF-A0AAP0QHF8-F1
#
_entry.id   AF-A0AAP0QHF8-F1
#
_cell.length_a   1.000
_cell.length_b   1.000
_cell.length_c   1.000
_cell.angle_alpha   90.00
_cell.angle_beta   90.00
_cell.angle_gamma   90.00
#
_symmetry.space_group_name_H-M   'P 1'
#
loop_
_entity.id
_entity.type
_entity.pdbx_description
1 polymer ?
#
loop_
_entity_poly.entity_id
_entity_poly.type
_entity_poly.pdbx_seq_one_letter_code
_entity_poly.pdbx_strand_id
1 'polypeptide(L)'
;MPSQPISPSSPEIPPRFVKAVLPSTLRDQKLRIPNKIVRKIGHELSDVAHITVPNGYVWQVKLKKEERKVWSDYGWQDFVKAYSISIGSLVLFEYESNSTF
;
A
#
# COMPACT_ATOMS: atom_id res chain seq x y z
N MET A 1 -36.94 -26.04 0.75
CA MET A 1 -35.99 -25.18 0.02
C MET A 1 -34.60 -25.71 0.33
N PRO A 2 -33.87 -26.34 -0.60
CA PRO A 2 -32.51 -26.76 -0.33
C PRO A 2 -31.62 -25.51 -0.25
N SER A 3 -30.91 -25.37 0.87
CA SER A 3 -29.88 -24.36 1.08
C SER A 3 -28.79 -24.51 0.02
N GLN A 4 -28.45 -23.43 -0.68
CA GLN A 4 -27.31 -23.45 -1.60
C GLN A 4 -26.02 -23.78 -0.83
N PRO A 5 -25.11 -24.59 -1.39
CA PRO A 5 -23.79 -24.78 -0.81
C PRO A 5 -23.05 -23.45 -0.78
N ILE A 6 -22.51 -23.10 0.39
CA ILE A 6 -21.57 -22.00 0.56
C ILE A 6 -20.37 -22.36 -0.33
N SER A 7 -20.25 -21.70 -1.48
CA SER A 7 -19.06 -21.84 -2.30
C SER A 7 -17.88 -21.39 -1.44
N PRO A 8 -16.81 -22.18 -1.28
CA PRO A 8 -15.59 -21.66 -0.69
C PRO A 8 -15.18 -20.46 -1.55
N SER A 9 -15.18 -19.27 -0.96
CA SER A 9 -14.60 -18.10 -1.61
C SER A 9 -13.21 -18.53 -2.07
N SER A 10 -12.90 -18.35 -3.36
CA SER A 10 -11.53 -18.50 -3.83
C SER A 10 -10.62 -17.76 -2.84
N PRO A 11 -9.44 -18.30 -2.47
CA PRO A 11 -8.51 -17.53 -1.67
C PRO A 11 -8.26 -16.23 -2.44
N GLU A 12 -8.83 -15.13 -1.93
CA GLU A 12 -8.69 -13.83 -2.56
C GLU A 12 -7.22 -13.46 -2.44
N ILE A 13 -6.49 -13.56 -3.55
CA ILE A 13 -5.08 -13.20 -3.57
C ILE A 13 -5.00 -11.73 -3.15
N PRO A 14 -4.29 -11.40 -2.05
CA PRO A 14 -4.26 -10.05 -1.52
C PRO A 14 -3.75 -9.09 -2.61
N PRO A 15 -4.40 -7.93 -2.78
CA PRO A 15 -3.96 -6.92 -3.74
C PRO A 15 -2.50 -6.53 -3.47
N ARG A 16 -1.62 -6.84 -4.43
CA ARG A 16 -0.19 -6.57 -4.31
C ARG A 16 0.32 -5.70 -5.44
N PHE A 17 1.35 -4.91 -5.15
CA PHE A 17 2.07 -4.16 -6.17
C PHE A 17 3.53 -3.94 -5.78
N VAL A 18 4.38 -3.83 -6.80
CA VAL A 18 5.79 -3.47 -6.61
C VAL A 18 5.98 -2.00 -6.99
N LYS A 19 6.70 -1.27 -6.16
CA LYS A 19 7.20 0.06 -6.49
C LYS A 19 8.71 0.03 -6.69
N ALA A 20 9.14 0.42 -7.89
CA ALA A 20 10.53 0.77 -8.13
C ALA A 20 10.82 2.17 -7.58
N VAL A 21 11.92 2.28 -6.83
CA VAL A 21 12.39 3.53 -6.25
C VAL A 21 13.25 4.23 -7.29
N LEU A 22 12.65 5.23 -7.94
CA LEU A 22 13.30 6.04 -8.97
C LEU A 22 13.80 7.36 -8.36
N PRO A 23 14.73 8.08 -9.04
CA PRO A 23 15.17 9.39 -8.59
C PRO A 23 14.01 10.38 -8.33
N SER A 24 12.95 10.32 -9.14
CA SER A 24 11.73 11.12 -8.92
C SER A 24 10.98 10.75 -7.65
N THR A 25 10.94 9.46 -7.27
CA THR A 25 10.25 9.00 -6.05
C THR A 25 10.92 9.56 -4.79
N LEU A 26 12.25 9.66 -4.81
CA LEU A 26 13.00 10.26 -3.69
C LEU A 26 12.92 11.78 -3.69
N ARG A 27 12.98 12.43 -4.87
CA ARG A 27 12.84 13.89 -5.00
C ARG A 27 11.47 14.39 -4.56
N ASP A 28 10.42 13.73 -5.03
CA ASP A 28 9.03 14.13 -4.75
C ASP A 28 8.62 13.76 -3.32
N GLN A 29 9.43 12.94 -2.64
CA GLN A 29 9.23 12.51 -1.26
C GLN A 29 7.91 11.76 -1.02
N LYS A 30 7.28 11.28 -2.10
CA LYS A 30 5.93 10.71 -2.12
C LYS A 30 5.89 9.47 -2.99
N LEU A 31 5.05 8.52 -2.60
CA LEU A 31 4.81 7.28 -3.33
C LEU A 31 3.36 7.24 -3.81
N ARG A 32 3.19 7.14 -5.12
CA ARG A 32 1.87 6.93 -5.72
C ARG A 32 1.45 5.46 -5.63
N ILE A 33 0.27 5.20 -5.08
CA ILE A 33 -0.37 3.88 -5.16
C ILE A 33 -0.90 3.69 -6.58
N PRO A 34 -0.58 2.57 -7.27
CA PRO A 34 -1.09 2.32 -8.61
C PRO A 34 -2.62 2.36 -8.66
N ASN A 35 -3.18 3.02 -9.67
CA ASN A 35 -4.63 3.18 -9.80
C ASN A 35 -5.39 1.83 -9.81
N LYS A 36 -4.77 0.76 -10.31
CA LYS A 36 -5.35 -0.60 -10.30
C LYS A 36 -5.56 -1.10 -8.86
N ILE A 37 -4.64 -0.79 -7.96
CA ILE A 37 -4.75 -1.13 -6.54
C ILE A 37 -5.79 -0.22 -5.87
N VAL A 38 -5.71 1.09 -6.10
CA VAL A 38 -6.71 2.05 -5.58
C VAL A 38 -8.14 1.67 -5.99
N ARG A 39 -8.37 1.16 -7.20
CA ARG A 39 -9.70 0.68 -7.61
C ARG A 39 -10.21 -0.53 -6.82
N LYS A 40 -9.31 -1.37 -6.29
CA LYS A 40 -9.67 -2.55 -5.50
C LYS A 40 -9.93 -2.17 -4.04
N ILE A 41 -8.97 -1.45 -3.43
CA ILE A 41 -8.95 -1.23 -1.97
C ILE A 41 -9.28 0.20 -1.56
N GLY A 42 -9.46 1.13 -2.52
CA GLY A 42 -9.56 2.56 -2.25
C GLY A 42 -10.74 2.96 -1.37
N HIS A 43 -11.79 2.13 -1.31
CA HIS A 43 -12.94 2.32 -0.44
C HIS A 43 -12.63 2.00 1.04
N GLU A 44 -11.60 1.17 1.30
CA GLU A 44 -11.11 0.84 2.64
C GLU A 44 -9.96 1.74 3.09
N LEU A 45 -9.37 2.52 2.17
CA LEU A 45 -8.26 3.42 2.47
C LEU A 45 -8.73 4.63 3.28
N SER A 46 -8.16 4.80 4.46
CA SER A 46 -8.27 5.96 5.33
C SER A 46 -7.26 7.04 4.94
N ASP A 47 -7.20 8.13 5.70
CA ASP A 47 -6.20 9.19 5.52
C ASP A 47 -4.82 8.81 6.10
N VAL A 48 -4.75 7.68 6.81
CA VAL A 48 -3.52 7.09 7.32
C VAL A 48 -3.51 5.63 6.91
N ALA A 49 -2.38 5.18 6.39
CA ALA A 49 -2.08 3.77 6.14
C ALA A 49 -1.03 3.27 7.13
N HIS A 50 -1.07 1.98 7.40
CA HIS A 50 -0.11 1.28 8.23
C HIS A 50 0.72 0.37 7.34
N ILE A 51 2.05 0.41 7.48
CA ILE A 51 2.97 -0.48 6.79
C ILE A 51 3.60 -1.38 7.84
N THR A 52 3.26 -2.66 7.81
CA THR A 52 3.85 -3.69 8.66
C THR A 52 5.05 -4.28 7.96
N VAL A 53 6.22 -4.12 8.55
CA VAL A 53 7.45 -4.73 8.01
C VAL A 53 7.64 -6.14 8.56
N PRO A 54 8.48 -6.99 7.93
CA PRO A 54 8.62 -8.40 8.31
C PRO A 54 9.02 -8.67 9.77
N ASN A 55 9.64 -7.68 10.44
CA ASN A 55 10.02 -7.78 11.86
C ASN A 55 8.89 -7.31 12.81
N GLY A 56 7.68 -7.07 12.30
CA GLY A 56 6.48 -6.74 13.07
C GLY A 56 6.34 -5.27 13.46
N TYR A 57 7.30 -4.41 13.13
CA TYR A 57 7.15 -2.97 13.35
C TYR A 57 6.14 -2.37 12.37
N VAL A 58 5.36 -1.40 12.87
CA VAL A 58 4.31 -0.74 12.09
C VAL A 58 4.66 0.72 11.88
N TRP A 59 4.64 1.15 10.63
CA TRP A 59 4.86 2.54 10.23
C TRP A 59 3.54 3.21 9.85
N GLN A 60 3.27 4.38 10.40
CA GLN A 60 2.13 5.19 10.02
C GLN A 60 2.52 6.15 8.89
N VAL A 61 1.79 6.09 7.79
CA VAL A 61 2.02 6.91 6.61
C VAL A 61 0.73 7.64 6.26
N LYS A 62 0.77 8.96 6.19
CA LYS A 62 -0.39 9.75 5.76
C LYS A 62 -0.63 9.54 4.28
N LEU A 63 -1.89 9.37 3.90
CA LEU A 63 -2.33 9.29 2.52
C LEU A 63 -2.98 10.61 2.11
N LYS A 64 -2.59 11.11 0.95
CA LYS A 64 -3.24 12.24 0.28
C LYS A 64 -4.03 11.73 -0.91
N LYS A 65 -5.35 11.97 -0.89
CA LYS A 65 -6.27 11.67 -1.99
C LYS A 65 -6.45 12.92 -2.84
N GLU A 66 -5.99 12.88 -4.09
CA GLU A 66 -6.15 13.95 -5.06
C GLU A 66 -6.85 13.40 -6.30
N GLU A 67 -8.09 13.86 -6.54
CA GLU A 67 -8.97 13.39 -7.61
C GLU A 67 -9.18 11.85 -7.57
N ARG A 68 -8.37 11.13 -8.36
CA ARG A 68 -8.38 9.66 -8.52
C ARG A 68 -7.02 9.04 -8.21
N LYS A 69 -6.13 9.79 -7.58
CA LYS A 69 -4.77 9.37 -7.22
C LYS A 69 -4.65 9.37 -5.71
N VAL A 70 -4.00 8.33 -5.19
CA VAL A 70 -3.65 8.23 -3.78
C VAL A 70 -2.14 8.22 -3.68
N TRP A 71 -1.62 9.12 -2.85
CA TRP A 71 -0.20 9.31 -2.62
C TRP A 71 0.11 9.10 -1.15
N SER A 72 1.25 8.50 -0.83
CA SER A 72 1.84 8.69 0.48
C SER A 72 2.37 10.10 0.60
N ASP A 73 2.25 10.67 1.79
CA ASP A 73 2.69 12.01 2.13
C ASP A 73 3.65 11.91 3.33
N TYR A 74 3.23 12.38 4.50
CA TYR A 74 4.03 12.30 5.73
C TYR A 74 4.30 10.86 6.18
N GLY A 75 5.49 10.59 6.72
CA GLY A 75 5.92 9.29 7.24
C GLY A 75 6.58 8.37 6.20
N TRP A 76 6.31 8.57 4.91
CA TRP A 76 6.95 7.78 3.85
C TRP A 76 8.47 8.00 3.77
N GLN A 77 8.91 9.24 3.91
CA GLN A 77 10.33 9.59 3.91
C GLN A 77 11.11 8.92 5.04
N ASP A 78 10.51 8.89 6.23
CA ASP A 78 11.16 8.35 7.43
C ASP A 78 11.27 6.83 7.31
N PHE A 79 10.24 6.17 6.77
CA PHE A 79 10.29 4.77 6.38
C PHE A 79 11.44 4.48 5.39
N VAL A 80 11.54 5.27 4.31
CA VAL A 80 12.62 5.11 3.30
C VAL A 80 14.01 5.24 3.93
N LYS A 81 14.20 6.22 4.82
CA LYS A 81 15.47 6.42 5.53
C LYS A 81 15.77 5.27 6.49
N ALA A 82 14.79 4.82 7.27
CA ALA A 82 14.96 3.78 8.29
C ALA A 82 15.41 2.44 7.69
N TYR A 83 14.91 2.09 6.51
CA TYR A 83 15.28 0.83 5.82
C TYR A 83 16.34 1.03 4.73
N SER A 84 17.00 2.20 4.68
CA SER A 84 18.05 2.50 3.69
C SER A 84 17.61 2.23 2.24
N ILE A 85 16.34 2.50 1.93
CA ILE A 85 15.76 2.28 0.61
C ILE A 85 16.36 3.31 -0.36
N SER A 86 16.95 2.84 -1.45
CA SER A 86 17.74 3.66 -2.37
C SER A 86 17.27 3.52 -3.82
N ILE A 87 17.84 4.32 -4.72
CA ILE A 87 17.52 4.26 -6.14
C ILE A 87 17.83 2.86 -6.67
N GLY A 88 16.86 2.26 -7.38
CA GLY A 88 16.97 0.90 -7.89
C GLY A 88 16.40 -0.16 -6.95
N SER A 89 16.06 0.17 -5.70
CA SER A 89 15.32 -0.73 -4.82
C SER A 89 13.92 -1.00 -5.36
N LEU A 90 13.47 -2.25 -5.19
CA LEU A 90 12.10 -2.68 -5.43
C LEU A 90 11.44 -2.96 -4.08
N VAL A 91 10.30 -2.30 -3.82
CA VAL A 91 9.51 -2.52 -2.61
C VAL A 91 8.20 -3.18 -3.00
N LEU A 92 7.93 -4.36 -2.45
CA LEU A 92 6.66 -5.07 -2.60
C LEU A 92 5.73 -4.64 -1.47
N PHE A 93 4.51 -4.26 -1.83
CA PHE A 93 3.41 -4.00 -0.90
C PHE A 93 2.33 -5.06 -1.10
N GLU A 94 1.87 -5.65 -0.02
CA GLU A 94 0.75 -6.58 -0.01
C GLU A 94 -0.34 -6.03 0.89
N TYR A 95 -1.53 -5.80 0.35
CA TYR A 95 -2.63 -5.28 1.15
C TYR A 95 -3.25 -6.38 1.99
N GLU A 96 -3.32 -6.16 3.31
CA GLU A 96 -3.99 -7.05 4.24
C GLU A 96 -5.46 -6.68 4.39
N SER A 97 -5.75 -5.55 5.04
CA SER A 97 -7.10 -4.99 5.23
C SER A 97 -7.03 -3.62 5.90
N ASN A 98 -8.12 -2.85 5.89
CA ASN A 98 -8.30 -1.61 6.67
C ASN A 98 -7.11 -0.63 6.59
N SER A 99 -6.64 -0.31 5.39
CA SER A 99 -5.48 0.58 5.17
C SER A 99 -4.12 0.03 5.63
N THR A 100 -4.02 -1.27 5.90
CA THR A 100 -2.77 -1.94 6.28
C THR A 100 -2.13 -2.62 5.07
N PHE A 101 -0.83 -2.39 4.91
CA PHE A 101 0.06 -2.94 3.89
C PHE A 101 1.28 -3.61 4.52
#